data_AF-A0A183N2D5-F1
#
_entry.id   AF-A0A183N2D5-F1
#
_cell.length_a   1.000
_cell.length_b   1.000
_cell.length_c   1.000
_cell.angle_alpha   90.00
_cell.angle_beta   90.00
_cell.angle_gamma   90.00
#
_symmetry.space_group_name_H-M   'P 1'
#
loop_
_entity.id
_entity.type
_entity.pdbx_description
1 polymer ?
#
loop_
_entity_poly.entity_id
_entity_poly.type
_entity_poly.pdbx_seq_one_letter_code
_entity_poly.pdbx_strand_id
1 'polypeptide(L)'
;MTGERLKHPIPPTSLPIEYHTQRLRAVQDFEPENGYDRLGCVVNDRFLLIYEDPNSDWVLATSLKSRHSGYLPKSCVEKEYPEIIERLDFFHPDPTPHPKELLKKG
;
A
#
# COMPACT_ATOMS: atom_id res chain seq x y z
N MET A 1 -10.42 17.94 -3.17
CA MET A 1 -9.16 17.17 -3.01
C MET A 1 -8.59 16.93 -4.39
N THR A 2 -7.60 17.72 -4.80
CA THR A 2 -6.91 17.58 -6.09
C THR A 2 -5.85 16.49 -5.94
N GLY A 3 -6.08 15.33 -6.56
CA GLY A 3 -5.07 14.27 -6.63
C GLY A 3 -3.81 14.81 -7.30
N GLU A 4 -2.65 14.57 -6.70
CA GLU A 4 -1.38 15.00 -7.28
C GLU A 4 -1.15 14.29 -8.62
N ARG A 5 -0.85 15.09 -9.65
CA ARG A 5 -0.61 14.59 -10.99
C ARG A 5 0.77 13.95 -11.04
N LEU A 6 0.84 12.69 -11.44
CA LEU A 6 2.10 11.98 -11.61
C LEU A 6 2.98 12.74 -12.61
N LYS A 7 4.25 12.97 -12.24
CA LYS A 7 5.22 13.67 -13.09
C LYS A 7 5.56 12.89 -14.36
N HIS A 8 5.35 11.57 -14.35
CA HIS A 8 5.58 10.68 -15.46
C HIS A 8 4.37 9.76 -15.65
N PRO A 9 3.99 9.42 -16.89
CA PRO A 9 2.96 8.42 -17.14
C PRO A 9 3.42 7.07 -16.60
N ILE A 10 2.53 6.36 -15.90
CA ILE A 10 2.76 4.98 -15.50
C ILE A 10 2.78 4.14 -16.78
N PRO A 11 3.86 3.39 -17.08
CA PRO A 11 3.88 2.47 -18.20
C PRO A 11 2.66 1.52 -18.18
N PRO A 12 2.04 1.20 -19.32
CA PRO A 12 0.83 0.38 -19.39
C PRO A 12 1.00 -1.05 -18.84
N THR A 13 2.25 -1.49 -18.63
CA THR A 13 2.62 -2.80 -18.09
C THR A 13 3.34 -2.71 -16.74
N SER A 14 3.29 -1.55 -16.08
CA SER A 14 3.82 -1.42 -14.73
C SER A 14 3.10 -2.44 -13.85
N LEU A 15 3.86 -3.22 -13.09
CA LEU A 15 3.26 -4.01 -12.03
C LEU A 15 2.42 -3.05 -11.17
N PRO A 16 1.19 -3.44 -10.79
CA PRO A 16 0.41 -2.65 -9.86
C PRO A 16 1.32 -2.26 -8.71
N ILE A 17 1.38 -0.98 -8.35
CA ILE A 17 2.03 -0.61 -7.09
C ILE A 17 1.20 -1.31 -6.03
N GLU A 18 1.78 -2.35 -5.46
CA GLU A 18 1.10 -3.23 -4.53
C GLU A 18 0.94 -2.48 -3.21
N TYR A 19 -0.14 -1.69 -3.11
CA TYR A 19 -0.54 -1.00 -1.88
C TYR A 19 -0.71 -1.96 -0.69
N HIS A 20 -0.79 -3.26 -0.97
CA HIS A 20 -0.80 -4.33 0.03
C HIS A 20 0.55 -4.53 0.74
N THR A 21 1.68 -4.12 0.13
CA THR A 21 3.02 -4.18 0.75
C THR A 21 3.33 -2.98 1.64
N GLN A 22 2.47 -1.96 1.64
CA GLN A 22 2.71 -0.66 2.29
C GLN A 22 1.90 -0.48 3.57
N ARG A 23 1.33 -1.55 4.16
CA ARG A 23 0.59 -1.43 5.42
C ARG A 23 1.43 -1.89 6.59
N LEU A 24 1.32 -1.15 7.69
CA LEU A 24 1.95 -1.46 8.95
C LEU A 24 0.90 -1.57 10.05
N ARG A 25 1.13 -2.48 10.98
CA ARG A 25 0.34 -2.62 12.21
C ARG A 25 1.24 -2.43 13.42
N ALA A 26 0.81 -1.62 14.38
CA ALA A 26 1.50 -1.47 15.64
C ALA A 26 1.39 -2.76 16.47
N VAL A 27 2.53 -3.27 16.92
CA VAL A 27 2.64 -4.45 17.80
C VAL A 27 3.03 -4.07 19.22
N GLN A 28 3.42 -2.82 19.42
CA GLN A 28 3.79 -2.24 20.70
C GLN A 28 3.31 -0.78 20.77
N ASP A 29 2.99 -0.33 21.97
CA ASP A 29 2.69 1.08 22.22
C ASP A 29 3.97 1.92 22.14
N PHE A 30 3.85 3.14 21.61
CA PHE A 30 4.92 4.12 21.58
C PHE A 30 4.35 5.52 21.79
N GLU A 31 4.85 6.20 22.81
CA GLU A 31 4.50 7.58 23.12
C GLU A 31 5.75 8.46 22.92
N PRO A 32 5.78 9.32 21.90
CA PRO A 32 6.95 10.15 21.63
C PRO A 32 7.06 11.30 22.62
N GLU A 33 8.29 11.57 23.08
CA GLU A 33 8.59 12.70 23.98
C GLU A 33 8.30 14.07 23.33
N ASN A 34 8.43 14.16 21.99
CA ASN A 34 8.12 15.35 21.18
C ASN A 34 7.34 14.95 19.92
N GLY A 35 6.18 15.59 19.69
CA GLY A 35 5.25 15.23 18.61
C GLY A 35 5.46 15.93 17.26
N TYR A 36 6.59 16.61 17.03
CA TYR A 36 6.80 17.39 15.80
C TYR A 36 7.12 16.52 14.58
N ASP A 37 7.96 15.50 14.75
CA ASP A 37 8.38 14.56 13.69
C ASP A 37 8.05 13.11 14.01
N ARG A 38 7.71 12.79 15.26
CA ARG A 38 7.38 11.45 15.73
C ARG A 38 5.89 11.21 15.74
N LEU A 39 5.52 9.97 15.45
CA LEU A 39 4.13 9.53 15.47
C LEU A 39 3.98 8.55 16.65
N GLY A 40 3.03 8.82 17.55
CA GLY A 40 2.66 7.86 18.58
C GLY A 40 1.78 6.74 18.03
N CYS A 41 1.78 5.58 18.68
CA CYS A 41 0.91 4.47 18.34
C CYS A 41 0.48 3.68 19.57
N VAL A 42 -0.68 3.03 19.44
CA VAL A 42 -1.16 1.99 20.35
C VAL A 42 -1.23 0.67 19.59
N VAL A 43 -1.04 -0.47 20.26
CA VAL A 43 -1.17 -1.81 19.67
C VAL A 43 -2.43 -1.91 18.80
N ASN A 44 -2.26 -2.46 17.60
CA ASN A 44 -3.24 -2.57 16.50
C ASN A 44 -3.59 -1.30 15.74
N ASP A 45 -3.00 -0.14 16.06
CA ASP A 45 -3.07 1.00 15.16
C ASP A 45 -2.46 0.64 13.80
N ARG A 46 -3.05 1.17 12.74
CA ARG A 46 -2.64 0.89 11.36
C ARG A 46 -2.08 2.12 10.65
N PHE A 47 -1.08 1.88 9.83
CA PHE A 47 -0.35 2.93 9.13
C PHE A 47 -0.09 2.54 7.67
N LEU A 48 0.15 3.56 6.84
CA LEU A 48 0.75 3.41 5.52
C LEU A 48 2.23 3.71 5.61
N LEU A 49 3.06 2.75 5.20
CA LEU A 49 4.49 2.94 5.02
C LEU A 49 4.73 3.90 3.85
N ILE A 50 5.37 5.03 4.13
CA ILE A 50 5.82 5.98 3.11
C ILE A 50 7.25 5.66 2.70
N TYR A 51 8.14 5.49 3.69
CA TYR A 51 9.56 5.30 3.45
C TYR A 51 10.22 4.50 4.57
N GLU A 52 11.09 3.58 4.19
CA GLU A 52 11.90 2.75 5.07
C GLU A 52 13.37 2.83 4.62
N ASP A 53 14.23 3.42 5.45
CA ASP A 53 15.68 3.36 5.27
C ASP A 53 16.21 2.07 5.93
N PRO A 54 16.90 1.16 5.21
CA PRO A 54 17.45 -0.06 5.80
C PRO A 54 18.48 0.20 6.91
N ASN A 55 19.12 1.38 6.95
CA ASN A 55 20.14 1.72 7.94
C ASN A 55 19.61 2.51 9.14
N SER A 56 18.30 2.79 9.17
CA SER A 56 17.65 3.52 10.26
C SER A 56 16.76 2.59 11.07
N ASP A 57 16.64 2.83 12.38
CA ASP A 57 15.64 2.16 13.23
C ASP A 57 14.24 2.75 13.09
N TRP A 58 14.06 3.72 12.21
CA TRP A 58 12.82 4.46 12.03
C TRP A 58 12.21 4.24 10.65
N VAL A 59 10.88 4.28 10.61
CA VAL A 59 10.10 4.29 9.37
C VAL A 59 9.22 5.52 9.33
N LEU A 60 9.12 6.14 8.16
CA LEU A 60 8.16 7.21 7.93
C LEU A 60 6.84 6.60 7.52
N ALA A 61 5.79 6.89 8.28
CA ALA A 61 4.47 6.33 8.05
C ALA A 61 3.37 7.37 8.25
N THR A 62 2.20 7.13 7.64
CA THR A 62 0.98 7.92 7.86
C THR A 62 -0.03 7.11 8.66
N SER A 63 -0.51 7.65 9.78
CA SER A 63 -1.59 7.03 10.54
C SER A 63 -2.87 6.98 9.73
N LEU A 64 -3.49 5.80 9.65
CA LEU A 64 -4.82 5.66 9.03
C LEU A 64 -5.93 6.30 9.88
N LYS A 65 -5.69 6.42 11.20
CA LYS A 65 -6.63 7.01 12.16
C LYS A 65 -6.54 8.54 12.14
N SER A 66 -5.36 9.10 12.42
CA SER A 66 -5.19 10.55 12.56
C SER A 66 -4.86 11.27 11.25
N ARG A 67 -4.50 10.54 10.19
CA ARG A 67 -4.02 11.09 8.90
C ARG A 67 -2.73 11.91 8.99
N HIS A 68 -2.07 11.90 10.14
CA HIS A 68 -0.78 12.56 10.31
C HIS A 68 0.36 11.61 9.94
N SER A 69 1.40 12.19 9.34
CA SER A 69 2.63 11.49 9.01
C SER A 69 3.70 11.79 10.05
N GLY A 70 4.50 10.78 10.38
CA GLY A 70 5.64 10.91 11.28
C GLY A 70 6.45 9.62 11.36
N TYR A 71 7.55 9.69 12.09
CA TYR A 71 8.45 8.56 12.27
C TYR A 71 7.99 7.65 13.41
N LEU A 72 7.97 6.35 13.13
CA LEU A 72 7.75 5.27 14.09
C LEU A 72 9.02 4.43 14.24
N PRO A 73 9.33 3.92 15.44
CA PRO A 73 10.36 2.91 15.59
C PRO A 73 9.95 1.62 14.87
N LYS A 74 10.88 1.01 14.13
CA LYS A 74 10.66 -0.29 13.46
C LYS A 74 10.26 -1.37 14.45
N SER A 75 10.79 -1.35 15.67
CA SER A 75 10.44 -2.31 16.72
C SER A 75 8.96 -2.28 17.13
N CYS A 76 8.28 -1.16 16.90
CA CYS A 76 6.88 -0.98 17.32
C CYS A 76 5.88 -1.39 16.24
N VAL A 77 6.31 -1.70 15.02
CA VAL A 77 5.43 -1.99 13.88
C VAL A 77 5.88 -3.21 13.09
N GLU A 78 4.93 -3.92 12.53
CA GLU A 78 5.16 -5.00 11.57
C GLU A 78 4.45 -4.73 10.24
N LYS A 79 4.93 -5.36 9.17
CA LYS A 79 4.24 -5.30 7.86
C LYS A 79 2.98 -6.14 7.94
N GLU A 80 1.83 -5.49 7.74
CA GLU A 80 0.53 -6.13 7.67
C GLU A 80 0.22 -6.39 6.20
N TYR A 81 0.37 -7.64 5.76
CA TYR A 81 -0.12 -8.03 4.45
C TYR A 81 -1.62 -8.20 4.57
N PRO A 82 -2.45 -7.39 3.88
CA PRO A 82 -3.87 -7.69 3.83
C PRO A 82 -4.01 -9.10 3.25
N GLU A 83 -4.95 -9.87 3.83
CA GLU A 83 -5.47 -11.10 3.20
C GLU A 83 -5.55 -10.80 1.70
N ILE A 84 -4.84 -11.56 0.87
CA ILE A 84 -4.87 -11.36 -0.59
C ILE A 84 -6.34 -11.29 -0.93
N ILE A 85 -6.80 -10.14 -1.43
CA ILE A 85 -8.13 -10.06 -2.02
C ILE A 85 -8.02 -11.03 -3.18
N GLU A 86 -8.49 -12.26 -2.98
CA GLU A 86 -8.66 -13.24 -4.04
C GLU A 86 -9.30 -12.46 -5.18
N ARG A 87 -8.67 -12.47 -6.36
CA ARG A 87 -9.19 -11.80 -7.54
C ARG A 87 -10.68 -12.12 -7.58
N LEU A 88 -11.51 -11.11 -7.30
CA LEU A 88 -12.95 -11.28 -7.36
C LEU A 88 -13.25 -11.86 -8.75
N ASP A 89 -14.07 -12.91 -8.79
CA ASP A 89 -14.45 -13.63 -10.04
C ASP A 89 -15.02 -12.71 -11.13
N PHE A 90 -15.28 -11.43 -10.80
CA PHE A 90 -15.63 -10.35 -11.72
C PHE A 90 -14.56 -10.00 -12.76
N PHE A 91 -13.28 -10.28 -12.51
CA PHE A 91 -12.28 -10.17 -13.57
C PHE A 91 -12.40 -11.40 -14.47
N HIS A 92 -13.36 -11.34 -15.39
CA HIS A 92 -13.46 -12.31 -16.48
C HIS A 92 -12.08 -12.49 -17.11
N PRO A 93 -11.60 -13.73 -17.33
CA PRO A 93 -10.47 -13.94 -18.22
C PRO A 93 -10.82 -13.25 -19.53
N ASP A 94 -9.87 -12.47 -20.07
CA ASP A 94 -10.01 -11.84 -21.39
C ASP A 94 -10.72 -12.82 -22.33
N PRO A 95 -11.80 -12.41 -23.01
CA PRO A 95 -12.39 -13.24 -24.05
C PRO A 95 -11.33 -13.31 -25.14
N THR A 96 -10.46 -14.31 -25.06
CA THR A 96 -9.61 -14.73 -26.16
C THR A 96 -10.58 -14.95 -27.32
N PRO A 97 -10.54 -14.13 -28.39
CA PRO A 97 -11.41 -14.37 -29.51
C PRO A 97 -10.96 -15.70 -30.10
N HIS A 98 -11.80 -16.72 -29.98
CA HIS A 98 -11.57 -17.98 -30.66
C HIS A 98 -11.39 -17.68 -32.17
N PRO A 99 -10.27 -18.03 -32.81
CA PRO A 99 -10.02 -17.70 -34.22
C PRO A 99 -10.94 -18.42 -35.21
N LYS A 100 -11.97 -19.14 -34.76
CA LYS A 100 -12.77 -20.05 -35.60
C LYS A 100 -14.05 -19.46 -36.17
N GLU A 101 -14.44 -18.23 -35.83
CA GLU A 101 -15.67 -17.61 -36.37
C GLU A 101 -15.45 -16.58 -37.50
N LEU A 102 -14.24 -16.49 -38.06
CA LEU A 102 -13.98 -15.55 -39.19
C LEU A 102 -13.99 -16.18 -40.59
N LEU A 103 -14.43 -17.44 -40.76
CA LEU A 103 -14.59 -18.05 -42.08
C LEU A 103 -15.89 -18.87 -42.19
N LYS A 104 -17.03 -18.17 -42.20
CA LYS A 104 -18.18 -18.58 -43.03
C LYS A 104 -18.65 -17.36 -43.82
N LYS A 105 -18.06 -17.17 -44.99
CA LYS A 105 -18.63 -16.40 -46.10
C LYS A 105 -19.00 -17.38 -47.21
N GLY A 106 -20.25 -17.30 -47.67
CA GLY A 106 -20.70 -17.77 -48.98
C GLY A 106 -21.00 -19.25 -49.07
#